data_AF-A0A6G3X025-F1
#
_entry.id   AF-A0A6G3X025-F1
#
_cell.length_a   1.000
_cell.length_b   1.000
_cell.length_c   1.000
_cell.angle_alpha   90.00
_cell.angle_beta   90.00
_cell.angle_gamma   90.00
#
_symmetry.space_group_name_H-M   'P 1'
#
loop_
_entity.id
_entity.type
_entity.pdbx_description
1 polymer ?
#
loop_
_entity_poly.entity_id
_entity_poly.type
_entity_poly.pdbx_seq_one_letter_code
_entity_poly.pdbx_strand_id
1 'polypeptide(L)'
;VTEFIAAGGLTRNPLLMRIYADVLRRPVSLATSDQGPALGSAIHAAVAAGAYPDVRTAASRMGSVERNAYLPDPDNADVYDLLYAEYRALHDHFGSGDDLLLHRLRRLRNQVRTARPAH
;
A
#
# COMPACT_ATOMS: atom_id res chain seq x y z
N VAL A 1 -5.43 13.16 -3.99
CA VAL A 1 -5.40 11.85 -4.68
C VAL A 1 -6.82 11.50 -5.08
N THR A 2 -7.07 11.19 -6.36
CA THR A 2 -8.42 10.94 -6.91
C THR A 2 -8.70 9.48 -7.23
N GLU A 3 -7.64 8.68 -7.42
CA GLU A 3 -7.72 7.25 -7.77
C GLU A 3 -6.55 6.53 -7.09
N PHE A 4 -6.79 5.31 -6.61
CA PHE A 4 -5.77 4.40 -6.12
C PHE A 4 -5.62 3.22 -7.07
N ILE A 5 -4.39 2.81 -7.36
CA ILE A 5 -4.10 1.62 -8.18
C ILE A 5 -3.32 0.64 -7.31
N ALA A 6 -3.92 -0.51 -7.02
CA ALA A 6 -3.28 -1.61 -6.30
C ALA A 6 -2.60 -2.58 -7.27
N ALA A 7 -1.45 -3.12 -6.87
CA ALA A 7 -0.68 -4.08 -7.64
C ALA A 7 -0.02 -5.12 -6.72
N GLY A 8 0.44 -6.22 -7.32
CA GLY A 8 1.13 -7.30 -6.60
C GLY A 8 0.17 -8.22 -5.84
N GLY A 9 0.73 -9.13 -5.02
CA GLY A 9 -0.02 -10.23 -4.40
C GLY A 9 -1.19 -9.79 -3.49
N LEU A 10 -1.22 -8.53 -3.06
CA LEU A 10 -2.30 -7.96 -2.26
C LEU A 10 -3.66 -7.98 -2.99
N THR A 11 -3.65 -7.83 -4.32
CA THR A 11 -4.87 -7.80 -5.15
C THR A 11 -5.63 -9.12 -5.13
N ARG A 12 -4.99 -10.21 -4.69
CA ARG A 12 -5.59 -11.54 -4.55
C ARG A 12 -6.49 -11.69 -3.33
N ASN A 13 -6.60 -10.68 -2.48
CA ASN A 13 -7.49 -10.67 -1.32
C ASN A 13 -8.66 -9.68 -1.55
N PRO A 14 -9.82 -10.15 -2.04
CA PRO A 14 -10.96 -9.28 -2.34
C PRO A 14 -11.52 -8.56 -1.12
N LEU A 15 -11.51 -9.21 0.05
CA LEU A 15 -11.97 -8.60 1.29
C LEU A 15 -11.10 -7.38 1.63
N LEU A 16 -9.78 -7.55 1.59
CA LEU A 16 -8.86 -6.47 1.90
C LEU A 16 -8.96 -5.32 0.88
N MET A 17 -9.20 -5.61 -0.40
CA MET A 17 -9.41 -4.56 -1.41
C MET A 17 -10.68 -3.75 -1.16
N ARG A 18 -11.77 -4.40 -0.72
CA ARG A 18 -12.99 -3.70 -0.30
C ARG A 18 -12.75 -2.82 0.93
N ILE A 19 -12.08 -3.35 1.95
CA ILE A 19 -11.70 -2.57 3.14
C ILE A 19 -10.89 -1.33 2.74
N TYR A 20 -9.93 -1.46 1.82
CA TYR A 20 -9.20 -0.30 1.32
C TYR A 20 -10.11 0.72 0.63
N ALA A 21 -11.01 0.28 -0.25
CA ALA A 21 -11.92 1.20 -0.92
C ALA A 21 -12.80 1.96 0.09
N ASP A 22 -13.36 1.26 1.06
CA ASP A 22 -14.25 1.82 2.10
C ASP A 22 -13.49 2.79 3.00
N VAL A 23 -12.34 2.38 3.57
CA VAL A 23 -11.50 3.23 4.45
C VAL A 23 -10.99 4.46 3.70
N LEU A 24 -10.62 4.33 2.42
CA LEU A 24 -10.11 5.46 1.63
C LEU A 24 -11.25 6.35 1.11
N ARG A 25 -12.51 5.90 1.18
CA ARG A 25 -13.69 6.51 0.55
C ARG A 25 -13.46 6.81 -0.94
N ARG A 26 -12.74 5.93 -1.63
CA ARG A 26 -12.31 6.10 -3.04
C ARG A 26 -12.33 4.79 -3.80
N PRO A 27 -12.59 4.83 -5.12
CA PRO A 27 -12.40 3.68 -5.97
C PRO A 27 -10.95 3.17 -5.93
N VAL A 28 -10.81 1.84 -5.91
CA VAL A 28 -9.53 1.14 -6.05
C VAL A 28 -9.53 0.39 -7.37
N SER A 29 -8.59 0.76 -8.23
CA SER A 29 -8.31 0.12 -9.51
C SER A 29 -7.21 -0.93 -9.32
N LEU A 30 -7.18 -1.97 -10.16
CA LEU A 30 -6.15 -3.02 -10.10
C LEU A 30 -5.26 -2.98 -11.33
N ALA A 31 -3.94 -3.02 -11.13
CA ALA A 31 -3.02 -3.33 -12.22
C ALA A 31 -3.23 -4.79 -12.64
N THR A 32 -3.41 -5.05 -13.93
CA THR A 32 -3.70 -6.41 -14.43
C THR A 32 -2.43 -7.25 -14.62
N SER A 33 -1.24 -6.66 -14.48
CA SER A 33 0.02 -7.37 -14.61
C SER A 33 0.43 -8.02 -13.29
N ASP A 34 0.53 -9.35 -13.28
CA ASP A 34 1.09 -10.12 -12.17
C ASP A 34 2.58 -9.82 -11.92
N GLN A 35 3.28 -9.27 -12.92
CA GLN A 35 4.72 -9.00 -12.89
C GLN A 35 5.01 -7.51 -13.14
N GLY A 36 4.41 -6.64 -12.31
CA GLY A 36 4.54 -5.18 -12.42
C GLY A 36 5.99 -4.68 -12.64
N PRO A 37 6.98 -5.13 -11.86
CA PRO A 37 8.38 -4.73 -12.08
C PRO A 37 8.94 -5.17 -13.44
N ALA A 38 8.65 -6.39 -13.88
CA ALA A 38 9.11 -6.89 -15.18
C ALA A 38 8.47 -6.12 -16.34
N LEU A 39 7.17 -5.81 -16.24
CA LEU A 39 6.47 -4.97 -17.21
C LEU A 39 7.08 -3.56 -17.28
N GLY A 40 7.42 -2.98 -16.13
CA GLY A 40 8.14 -1.70 -16.07
C GLY A 40 9.46 -1.73 -16.83
N SER A 41 10.29 -2.76 -16.59
CA SER A 41 11.55 -2.94 -17.32
C SER A 41 11.33 -3.10 -18.83
N ALA A 42 10.31 -3.85 -19.25
CA ALA A 42 9.97 -4.03 -20.66
C ALA A 42 9.54 -2.70 -21.32
N ILE A 43 8.78 -1.86 -20.62
CA ILE A 43 8.39 -0.52 -21.08
C ILE A 43 9.64 0.33 -21.35
N HIS A 44 10.58 0.36 -20.40
CA HIS A 44 11.82 1.12 -20.57
C HIS A 44 12.67 0.57 -21.72
N ALA A 45 12.78 -0.75 -21.85
CA ALA A 45 13.50 -1.40 -22.96
C ALA A 45 12.87 -1.07 -24.32
N ALA A 46 11.54 -1.05 -24.43
CA ALA A 46 10.84 -0.72 -25.67
C ALA A 46 11.08 0.73 -26.12
N VAL A 47 11.18 1.66 -25.17
CA VAL A 47 11.56 3.06 -25.46
C VAL A 47 13.02 3.16 -25.88
N ALA A 48 13.93 2.50 -25.15
CA ALA A 48 15.36 2.49 -25.49
C ALA A 48 15.63 1.86 -26.87
N ALA A 49 14.82 0.88 -27.28
CA ALA A 49 14.87 0.25 -28.59
C ALA A 49 14.19 1.07 -29.71
N GLY A 50 13.60 2.23 -29.38
CA GLY A 50 12.91 3.10 -30.34
C GLY A 50 11.53 2.61 -30.79
N ALA A 51 10.96 1.59 -30.15
CA ALA A 51 9.62 1.09 -30.48
C ALA A 51 8.50 2.06 -30.05
N TYR A 52 8.76 2.89 -29.05
CA TYR A 52 7.89 3.96 -28.60
C TYR A 52 8.70 5.25 -28.39
N PRO A 53 8.09 6.43 -28.60
CA PRO A 53 8.78 7.71 -28.48
C PRO A 53 9.16 8.07 -27.03
N ASP A 54 8.40 7.56 -26.05
CA ASP A 54 8.59 7.87 -24.64
C ASP A 54 7.91 6.84 -23.72
N VAL A 55 8.27 6.86 -22.43
CA VAL A 55 7.78 5.92 -21.40
C VAL A 55 6.27 6.06 -21.17
N ARG A 56 5.70 7.27 -21.25
CA ARG A 56 4.26 7.48 -21.04
C ARG A 56 3.47 6.82 -22.17
N THR A 57 3.89 7.02 -23.41
CA THR A 57 3.28 6.40 -24.59
C THR A 57 3.39 4.88 -24.50
N ALA A 58 4.58 4.34 -24.21
CA ALA A 58 4.79 2.91 -24.02
C ALA A 58 3.92 2.33 -22.89
N ALA A 59 3.90 2.97 -21.71
CA ALA A 59 3.10 2.53 -20.57
C ALA A 59 1.59 2.54 -20.87
N SER A 60 1.09 3.51 -21.63
CA SER A 60 -0.32 3.55 -22.04
C SER A 60 -0.73 2.42 -22.99
N ARG A 61 0.23 1.87 -23.74
CA ARG A 61 0.02 0.80 -24.72
C ARG A 61 0.30 -0.59 -24.14
N MET A 62 1.27 -0.69 -23.24
CA MET A 62 1.76 -1.96 -22.68
C MET A 62 1.16 -2.25 -21.30
N GLY A 63 0.79 -1.22 -20.55
CA GLY A 63 0.11 -1.35 -19.27
C GLY A 63 -1.40 -1.58 -19.43
N SER A 64 -1.99 -2.21 -18.44
CA SER A 64 -3.45 -2.35 -18.33
C SER A 64 -3.88 -2.28 -16.88
N VAL A 65 -5.07 -1.69 -16.67
CA VAL A 65 -5.66 -1.43 -15.37
C VAL A 65 -7.14 -1.78 -15.45
N GLU A 66 -7.60 -2.63 -14.52
CA GLU A 66 -9.01 -2.82 -14.23
C GLU A 66 -9.48 -1.64 -13.38
N ARG A 67 -10.11 -0.65 -14.04
CA ARG A 67 -10.53 0.59 -13.38
C ARG A 67 -11.74 0.35 -12.48
N ASN A 68 -11.72 0.96 -11.30
CA ASN A 68 -12.82 0.92 -10.34
C ASN A 68 -13.24 -0.52 -9.98
N ALA A 69 -12.28 -1.44 -9.90
CA ALA A 69 -12.52 -2.83 -9.54
C ALA A 69 -13.23 -2.97 -8.18
N TYR A 70 -12.98 -2.02 -7.27
CA TYR A 70 -13.70 -1.88 -6.00
C TYR A 70 -14.19 -0.44 -5.83
N LEU A 71 -15.47 -0.30 -5.54
CA LEU A 71 -16.11 0.96 -5.18
C LEU A 71 -16.40 0.97 -3.68
N PRO A 72 -16.26 2.13 -3.02
CA PRO A 72 -16.57 2.26 -1.60
C PRO A 72 -18.07 2.05 -1.37
N ASP A 73 -18.39 1.31 -0.32
CA ASP A 73 -19.71 1.28 0.28
C ASP A 73 -19.83 2.43 1.30
N PRO A 74 -20.76 3.39 1.12
CA PRO A 74 -20.92 4.53 2.03
C PRO A 74 -21.18 4.13 3.49
N ASP A 75 -21.96 3.07 3.71
CA ASP A 75 -22.35 2.66 5.06
C ASP A 75 -21.15 2.05 5.80
N ASN A 76 -20.35 1.22 5.10
CA ASN A 76 -19.10 0.71 5.66
C ASN A 76 -18.08 1.83 5.88
N ALA A 77 -17.97 2.76 4.94
CA ALA A 77 -17.04 3.87 5.03
C ALA A 77 -17.31 4.75 6.27
N ASP A 78 -18.59 5.00 6.59
CA ASP A 78 -18.97 5.72 7.81
C ASP A 78 -18.53 4.98 9.08
N VAL A 79 -18.67 3.65 9.12
CA VAL A 79 -18.16 2.85 10.24
C VAL A 79 -16.63 2.88 10.30
N TYR A 80 -15.95 2.81 9.15
CA TYR A 80 -14.49 2.86 9.09
C TYR A 80 -13.93 4.21 9.49
N ASP A 81 -14.64 5.32 9.26
CA ASP A 81 -14.21 6.64 9.74
C ASP A 81 -14.17 6.68 11.29
N LEU A 82 -15.16 6.09 11.95
CA LEU A 82 -15.16 5.95 13.42
C LEU A 82 -13.98 5.10 13.90
N LEU A 83 -13.74 3.95 13.26
CA LEU A 83 -12.62 3.07 13.61
C LEU A 83 -11.26 3.70 13.31
N TYR A 84 -11.17 4.49 12.24
CA TYR A 84 -9.94 5.18 11.86
C TYR A 84 -9.57 6.27 12.86
N ALA A 85 -10.55 6.95 13.44
CA ALA A 85 -10.32 7.91 14.53
C ALA A 85 -9.67 7.23 15.75
N GLU A 86 -10.16 6.06 16.16
CA GLU A 86 -9.57 5.28 17.26
C GLU A 86 -8.16 4.76 16.89
N TYR A 87 -7.99 4.28 15.66
CA TYR A 87 -6.67 3.88 15.15
C TYR A 87 -5.68 5.05 15.21
N ARG A 88 -6.09 6.26 14.83
CA ARG A 88 -5.26 7.48 14.87
C ARG A 88 -4.84 7.83 16.30
N ALA A 89 -5.77 7.77 17.26
CA ALA A 89 -5.46 8.02 18.66
C ALA A 89 -4.40 7.04 19.19
N LEU A 90 -4.55 5.75 18.89
CA LEU A 90 -3.57 4.72 19.26
C LEU A 90 -2.24 4.89 18.52
N HIS A 91 -2.28 5.16 17.22
CA HIS A 91 -1.11 5.41 16.39
C HIS A 91 -0.28 6.56 16.97
N ASP A 92 -0.91 7.68 17.28
CA ASP A 92 -0.24 8.86 17.78
C ASP A 92 0.31 8.62 19.19
N HIS A 93 -0.46 7.95 20.07
CA HIS A 93 0.00 7.55 21.40
C HIS A 93 1.29 6.69 21.36
N PHE A 94 1.34 5.67 20.49
CA PHE A 94 2.48 4.76 20.44
C PHE A 94 3.63 5.22 19.53
N GLY A 95 3.34 6.02 18.50
CA GLY A 95 4.28 6.35 17.42
C GLY A 95 4.79 7.78 17.44
N SER A 96 4.10 8.72 18.09
CA SER A 96 4.47 10.15 18.06
C SER A 96 4.31 10.87 19.40
N GLY A 97 3.83 10.19 20.45
CA GLY A 97 3.73 10.73 21.79
C GLY A 97 5.08 10.84 22.51
N ASP A 98 5.13 11.72 23.51
CA ASP A 98 6.33 12.07 24.29
C ASP A 98 7.01 10.85 24.94
N ASP A 99 6.23 9.81 25.24
CA ASP A 99 6.67 8.68 26.04
C ASP A 99 7.33 7.57 25.19
N LEU A 100 7.24 7.59 23.85
CA LEU A 100 7.84 6.62 22.90
C LEU A 100 7.93 5.18 23.45
N LEU A 101 6.84 4.69 24.04
CA LEU A 101 6.81 3.51 24.92
C LEU A 101 7.36 2.26 24.23
N LEU A 102 6.92 2.00 22.99
CA LEU A 102 7.39 0.84 22.21
C LEU A 102 8.90 0.92 21.92
N HIS A 103 9.45 2.12 21.71
CA HIS A 103 10.89 2.30 21.53
C HIS A 103 11.67 2.05 22.81
N ARG A 104 11.16 2.48 23.98
CA ARG A 104 11.78 2.16 25.28
C ARG A 104 11.78 0.67 25.57
N LEU A 105 10.65 -0.02 25.37
CA LEU A 105 10.57 -1.48 25.51
C LEU A 105 11.53 -2.20 24.56
N ARG A 106 11.64 -1.74 23.31
CA ARG A 106 12.60 -2.26 22.34
C ARG A 106 14.05 -2.07 22.81
N ARG A 107 14.40 -0.90 23.36
CA ARG A 107 15.74 -0.62 23.90
C ARG A 107 16.08 -1.52 25.08
N LEU A 108 15.18 -1.63 26.06
CA LEU A 108 15.36 -2.51 27.23
C LEU A 108 15.55 -3.97 26.82
N ARG A 109 14.70 -4.48 25.93
CA ARG A 109 14.84 -5.84 25.38
C ARG A 109 16.20 -6.05 24.72
N ASN A 110 16.68 -5.10 23.93
CA ASN A 110 17.97 -5.21 23.26
C ASN A 110 19.13 -5.23 24.27
N GLN A 111 19.09 -4.38 25.31
CA GLN A 111 20.10 -4.35 26.38
C GLN A 111 20.20 -5.70 27.11
N VAL A 112 19.07 -6.30 27.48
CA VAL A 112 19.03 -7.62 28.12
C VAL A 112 19.60 -8.71 27.20
N ARG A 113 19.30 -8.65 25.90
CA ARG A 113 19.80 -9.64 24.92
C ARG A 113 21.30 -9.52 24.66
N THR A 114 21.86 -8.32 24.71
CA THR A 114 23.32 -8.11 24.56
C THR A 114 24.10 -8.42 25.83
N ALA A 115 23.47 -8.28 27.01
CA ALA A 115 24.11 -8.55 28.30
C ALA A 115 24.17 -10.04 28.67
N ARG A 116 23.42 -10.90 27.97
CA ARG A 116 23.55 -12.36 28.10
C ARG A 116 24.69 -12.84 27.20
N PRO A 117 25.79 -13.40 27.75
CA PRO A 117 26.80 -14.02 26.90
C PRO A 117 26.19 -15.24 26.19
N ALA A 118 26.59 -15.45 24.94
CA ALA A 118 26.22 -16.65 24.19
C ALA A 118 26.75 -17.87 24.97
N HIS A 119 25.83 -18.71 25.44
CA HIS A 119 26.15 -20.04 25.93
C HIS A 119 26.36 -20.99 24.76
#